data_AF-A0A4S2TBC7-F1
#
_entry.id   AF-A0A4S2TBC7-F1
#
_cell.length_a   1.000
_cell.length_b   1.000
_cell.length_c   1.000
_cell.angle_alpha   90.00
_cell.angle_beta   90.00
_cell.angle_gamma   90.00
#
_symmetry.space_group_name_H-M   'P 1'
#
loop_
_entity.id
_entity.type
_entity.pdbx_description
1 polymer ?
#
loop_
_entity_poly.entity_id
_entity_poly.type
_entity_poly.pdbx_seq_one_letter_code
_entity_poly.pdbx_strand_id
1 'polypeptide(L)'
;MNPDFLPAIGASLRNLCEFAARHDVDDQTLTDLAAEIDRARAAVAGARGAVRANRCMQHPGGPVDPTAANGCMRCGTSQRRPARPIPEDFVPGDVLWHIEEHGQDAATERFGAQAVTRALALGGRHPSTKQLAAPPAEPYDEGDLT
;
A
#
# COMPACT_ATOMS: atom_id res chain seq x y z
N MET A 1 -10.56 -9.56 14.30
CA MET A 1 -11.63 -10.53 13.99
C MET A 1 -12.27 -10.06 12.68
N ASN A 2 -12.36 -10.91 11.66
CA ASN A 2 -13.05 -10.58 10.41
C ASN A 2 -14.53 -11.03 10.53
N PRO A 3 -15.51 -10.10 10.53
CA PRO A 3 -16.93 -10.42 10.68
C PRO A 3 -17.54 -11.17 9.48
N ASP A 4 -16.89 -11.15 8.32
CA ASP A 4 -17.37 -11.81 7.09
C ASP A 4 -17.48 -13.34 7.24
N PHE A 5 -16.77 -13.91 8.22
CA PHE A 5 -16.81 -15.34 8.52
C PHE A 5 -17.96 -15.74 9.45
N LEU A 6 -18.65 -14.79 10.09
CA LEU A 6 -19.75 -15.08 11.02
C LEU A 6 -20.90 -15.88 10.38
N PRO A 7 -21.35 -15.58 9.14
CA PRO A 7 -22.36 -16.39 8.46
C PRO A 7 -21.92 -17.85 8.24
N ALA A 8 -20.67 -18.07 7.83
CA ALA A 8 -20.12 -19.41 7.60
C ALA A 8 -19.99 -20.20 8.91
N ILE A 9 -19.48 -19.57 9.97
CA ILE A 9 -19.41 -20.18 11.31
C ILE A 9 -20.82 -20.55 11.80
N GLY A 10 -21.79 -19.63 11.65
CA GLY A 10 -23.17 -19.88 12.05
C GLY A 10 -23.83 -21.03 11.28
N ALA A 11 -23.55 -21.15 9.98
CA ALA A 11 -24.03 -22.26 9.16
C ALA A 11 -23.44 -23.61 9.63
N SER A 12 -22.13 -23.68 9.81
CA SER A 12 -21.47 -24.91 10.29
C SER A 12 -21.98 -25.34 11.67
N LEU A 13 -22.17 -24.41 12.61
CA LEU A 13 -22.70 -24.74 13.92
C LEU A 13 -24.12 -25.32 13.85
N ARG A 14 -24.99 -24.79 12.98
CA ARG A 14 -26.34 -25.36 12.77
C ARG A 14 -26.28 -26.77 12.21
N ASN A 15 -25.46 -27.00 11.19
CA ASN A 15 -25.28 -28.34 10.60
C ASN A 15 -24.77 -29.35 11.65
N LEU A 16 -23.81 -28.95 12.50
CA LEU A 16 -23.31 -29.80 13.59
C LEU A 16 -24.41 -30.16 14.60
N CYS A 17 -25.28 -29.21 14.95
CA CYS A 17 -26.42 -29.47 15.81
C CYS A 17 -27.43 -30.44 15.16
N GLU A 18 -27.62 -30.38 13.84
CA GLU A 18 -28.47 -31.33 13.13
C GLU A 18 -27.92 -32.77 13.22
N PHE A 19 -26.61 -32.95 13.13
CA PHE A 19 -25.99 -34.27 13.34
C PHE A 19 -26.21 -34.80 14.76
N ALA A 20 -26.15 -33.93 15.78
CA ALA A 20 -26.40 -34.31 17.17
C ALA A 20 -27.84 -34.77 17.42
N ALA A 21 -28.79 -34.38 16.56
CA ALA A 21 -30.19 -34.78 16.64
C ALA A 21 -30.50 -36.08 15.88
N ARG A 22 -29.55 -36.68 15.16
CA ARG A 22 -29.76 -37.93 14.41
C ARG A 22 -29.64 -39.16 15.31
N HIS A 23 -30.50 -40.14 15.06
CA HIS A 23 -30.52 -41.41 15.79
C HIS A 23 -29.80 -42.55 15.06
N ASP A 24 -29.77 -42.52 13.72
CA ASP A 24 -28.99 -43.45 12.91
C ASP A 24 -27.65 -42.81 12.52
N VAL A 25 -26.56 -43.46 12.94
CA VAL A 25 -25.19 -43.06 12.66
C VAL A 25 -24.51 -44.18 11.89
N ASP A 26 -24.19 -43.92 10.64
CA ASP A 26 -23.38 -44.78 9.77
C ASP A 26 -22.03 -44.12 9.46
N ASP A 27 -21.15 -44.85 8.77
CA ASP A 27 -19.80 -44.37 8.42
C ASP A 27 -19.84 -43.12 7.53
N GLN A 28 -20.87 -42.99 6.69
CA GLN A 28 -21.06 -41.80 5.86
C GLN A 28 -21.41 -40.59 6.73
N THR A 29 -22.30 -40.75 7.70
CA THR A 29 -22.68 -39.70 8.66
C THR A 29 -21.47 -39.24 9.47
N LEU A 30 -20.60 -40.17 9.90
CA LEU A 30 -19.35 -39.84 10.59
C LEU A 30 -18.37 -39.08 9.69
N THR A 31 -18.28 -39.47 8.41
CA THR A 31 -17.44 -38.80 7.41
C THR A 31 -17.92 -37.37 7.17
N ASP A 32 -19.22 -37.17 7.02
CA ASP A 32 -19.82 -35.85 6.80
C ASP A 32 -19.68 -34.95 8.04
N LEU A 33 -19.83 -35.53 9.24
CA LEU A 33 -19.59 -34.84 10.52
C LEU A 33 -18.14 -34.36 10.63
N ALA A 34 -17.17 -35.22 10.31
CA ALA A 34 -15.76 -34.85 10.32
C ALA A 34 -15.47 -33.69 9.35
N ALA A 35 -16.02 -33.76 8.13
CA ALA A 35 -15.88 -32.70 7.13
C ALA A 35 -16.50 -31.37 7.60
N GLU A 36 -17.65 -31.40 8.30
CA GLU A 36 -18.26 -30.19 8.85
C GLU A 36 -17.45 -29.58 10.00
N ILE A 37 -16.87 -30.40 10.87
CA ILE A 37 -15.96 -29.92 11.93
C ILE A 37 -14.76 -29.20 11.30
N ASP A 38 -14.17 -29.75 10.24
CA ASP A 38 -13.04 -29.12 9.56
C ASP A 38 -13.43 -27.79 8.89
N ARG A 39 -14.62 -27.72 8.27
CA ARG A 39 -15.18 -26.46 7.75
C ARG A 39 -15.32 -25.41 8.87
N ALA A 40 -15.88 -25.79 10.02
CA ALA A 40 -16.03 -24.89 11.16
C ALA A 40 -14.68 -24.36 11.67
N ARG A 41 -13.68 -25.25 11.81
CA ARG A 41 -12.32 -24.88 12.23
C ARG A 41 -11.66 -23.92 11.24
N ALA A 42 -11.80 -24.17 9.94
CA ALA A 42 -11.27 -23.29 8.90
C ALA A 42 -11.92 -21.90 8.93
N ALA A 43 -13.25 -21.82 9.11
CA ALA A 43 -13.97 -20.56 9.21
C ALA A 43 -13.53 -19.75 10.46
N VAL A 44 -13.34 -20.39 11.60
CA VAL A 44 -12.80 -19.74 12.82
C VAL A 44 -11.36 -19.27 12.61
N ALA A 45 -10.52 -20.05 11.94
CA ALA A 45 -9.16 -19.62 11.57
C ALA A 45 -9.20 -18.38 10.66
N GLY A 46 -10.10 -18.35 9.68
CA GLY A 46 -10.36 -17.16 8.85
C GLY A 46 -10.81 -15.95 9.66
N ALA A 47 -11.79 -16.12 10.55
CA ALA A 47 -12.28 -15.05 11.42
C ALA A 47 -11.18 -14.49 12.35
N ARG A 48 -10.25 -15.33 12.81
CA ARG A 48 -9.09 -14.92 13.62
C ARG A 48 -8.03 -14.15 12.82
N GLY A 49 -8.20 -14.02 11.50
CA GLY A 49 -7.17 -13.47 10.61
C GLY A 49 -5.98 -14.43 10.44
N ALA A 50 -6.17 -15.73 10.73
CA ALA A 50 -5.18 -16.76 10.46
C ALA A 50 -5.22 -17.24 9.00
N VAL A 51 -6.21 -16.81 8.22
CA VAL A 51 -6.07 -16.77 6.75
C VAL A 51 -5.04 -15.70 6.47
N ARG A 52 -3.81 -16.14 6.25
CA ARG A 52 -2.67 -15.26 6.09
C ARG A 52 -2.96 -14.27 4.97
N ALA A 53 -2.87 -12.98 5.26
CA ALA A 53 -3.01 -11.94 4.25
C ALA A 53 -1.88 -12.01 3.21
N ASN A 54 -0.78 -12.70 3.55
CA ASN A 54 0.37 -12.94 2.69
C ASN A 54 0.88 -14.38 2.85
N ARG A 55 1.75 -14.85 1.94
CA ARG A 55 2.32 -16.22 1.97
C ARG A 55 3.59 -16.33 2.83
N CYS A 56 3.99 -15.28 3.55
CA CYS A 56 5.23 -15.26 4.32
C CYS A 56 5.10 -16.06 5.62
N MET A 57 6.06 -16.97 5.86
CA MET A 57 6.14 -17.73 7.10
C MET A 57 6.73 -16.92 8.27
N GLN A 58 7.57 -15.93 7.97
CA GLN A 58 8.17 -15.04 8.98
C GLN A 58 7.21 -13.97 9.47
N HIS A 59 6.23 -13.57 8.63
CA HIS A 59 5.30 -12.47 8.92
C HIS A 59 3.85 -12.82 8.55
N PRO A 60 3.24 -13.83 9.20
CA PRO A 60 1.93 -14.35 8.80
C PRO A 60 0.77 -13.35 8.96
N GLY A 61 0.92 -12.33 9.81
CA GLY A 61 -0.02 -11.20 9.96
C GLY A 61 0.52 -9.87 9.44
N GLY A 62 1.62 -9.88 8.70
CA GLY A 62 2.24 -8.66 8.17
C GLY A 62 1.38 -7.98 7.10
N PRO A 63 1.54 -6.66 6.89
CA PRO A 63 0.86 -5.95 5.81
C PRO A 63 1.12 -6.57 4.45
N VAL A 64 0.13 -6.47 3.56
CA VAL A 64 0.19 -7.02 2.20
C VAL A 64 0.88 -6.04 1.27
N ASP A 65 1.80 -6.54 0.46
CA ASP A 65 2.39 -5.83 -0.67
C ASP A 65 2.13 -6.64 -1.94
N PRO A 66 1.28 -6.15 -2.88
CA PRO A 66 0.92 -6.88 -4.08
C PRO A 66 2.10 -7.11 -5.03
N THR A 67 3.19 -6.34 -4.86
CA THR A 67 4.39 -6.46 -5.71
C THR A 67 5.44 -7.41 -5.13
N ALA A 68 5.29 -7.86 -3.88
CA ALA A 68 6.20 -8.79 -3.25
C ALA A 68 5.88 -10.25 -3.65
N ALA A 69 6.88 -11.07 -3.94
CA ALA A 69 6.70 -12.47 -4.38
C ALA A 69 5.88 -13.32 -3.38
N ASN A 70 6.06 -13.09 -2.08
CA ASN A 70 5.30 -13.75 -1.01
C ASN A 70 4.17 -12.87 -0.45
N GLY A 71 3.88 -11.73 -1.07
CA GLY A 71 2.84 -10.78 -0.64
C GLY A 71 3.15 -10.04 0.67
N CYS A 72 4.32 -10.25 1.29
CA CYS A 72 4.65 -9.61 2.55
C CYS A 72 5.36 -8.29 2.32
N MET A 73 4.79 -7.20 2.81
CA MET A 73 5.37 -5.86 2.68
C MET A 73 6.78 -5.77 3.25
N ARG A 74 7.05 -6.36 4.43
CA ARG A 74 8.38 -6.28 5.05
C ARG A 74 9.46 -6.99 4.21
N CYS A 75 9.14 -8.17 3.68
CA CYS A 75 10.04 -8.92 2.81
C CYS A 75 10.21 -8.24 1.45
N GLY A 76 9.12 -7.69 0.89
CA GLY A 76 9.16 -6.89 -0.32
C GLY A 76 10.07 -5.69 -0.16
N THR A 77 9.89 -4.91 0.92
CA THR A 77 10.72 -3.72 1.20
C THR A 77 12.19 -4.05 1.40
N SER A 78 12.53 -5.17 2.06
CA SER A 78 13.94 -5.53 2.28
C SER A 78 14.64 -6.02 1.01
N GLN A 79 13.89 -6.54 0.04
CA GLN A 79 14.42 -6.98 -1.25
C GLN A 79 14.50 -5.85 -2.28
N ARG A 80 13.70 -4.79 -2.11
CA ARG A 80 13.76 -3.63 -2.99
C ARG A 80 15.10 -2.92 -2.84
N ARG A 81 15.68 -2.52 -3.97
CA ARG A 81 16.88 -1.69 -3.98
C ARG A 81 16.57 -0.38 -3.23
N PRO A 82 17.42 0.05 -2.27
CA PRO A 82 17.26 1.35 -1.66
C PRO A 82 17.31 2.44 -2.73
N ALA A 83 16.46 3.46 -2.59
CA ALA A 83 16.45 4.56 -3.52
C ALA A 83 17.82 5.26 -3.52
N ARG A 84 18.23 5.79 -4.68
CA ARG A 84 19.51 6.50 -4.80
C ARG A 84 19.55 7.64 -3.79
N PRO A 85 20.68 7.82 -3.06
CA PRO A 85 20.84 8.94 -2.17
C PRO A 85 20.74 10.26 -2.93
N ILE A 86 20.28 11.30 -2.25
CA ILE A 86 20.20 12.65 -2.80
C ILE A 86 21.64 13.17 -3.00
N PRO A 87 21.99 13.69 -4.19
CA PRO A 87 23.29 14.31 -4.44
C PRO A 87 23.58 15.47 -3.47
N GLU A 88 24.86 15.71 -3.16
CA GLU A 88 25.27 16.77 -2.21
C GLU A 88 25.02 18.19 -2.76
N ASP A 89 25.01 18.33 -4.09
CA ASP A 89 24.71 19.55 -4.86
C ASP A 89 23.21 19.73 -5.15
N PHE A 90 22.34 19.07 -4.38
CA PHE A 90 20.89 19.13 -4.57
C PHE A 90 20.32 20.55 -4.40
N VAL A 91 19.77 21.09 -5.50
CA VAL A 91 19.00 22.34 -5.53
C VAL A 91 17.53 22.02 -5.79
N PRO A 92 16.61 22.25 -4.82
CA PRO A 92 15.18 21.97 -5.00
C PRO A 92 14.54 22.70 -6.19
N GLY A 93 14.98 23.93 -6.47
CA GLY A 93 14.46 24.77 -7.55
C GLY A 93 14.64 24.13 -8.93
N ASP A 94 15.83 23.61 -9.21
CA ASP A 94 16.16 22.97 -10.49
C ASP A 94 15.32 21.72 -10.73
N VAL A 95 15.06 20.96 -9.67
CA VAL A 95 14.23 19.76 -9.74
C VAL A 95 12.76 20.12 -9.99
N LEU A 96 12.24 21.15 -9.32
CA LEU A 96 10.86 21.62 -9.52
C LEU A 96 10.66 22.17 -10.92
N TRP A 97 11.58 23.00 -11.39
CA TRP A 97 11.56 23.52 -12.77
C TRP A 97 11.58 22.39 -13.79
N HIS A 98 12.43 21.38 -13.59
CA HIS A 98 12.50 20.23 -14.51
C HIS A 98 11.23 19.36 -14.47
N ILE A 99 10.54 19.26 -13.32
CA ILE A 99 9.23 18.60 -13.22
C ILE A 99 8.19 19.36 -14.02
N GLU A 100 8.16 20.70 -13.92
CA GLU A 100 7.22 21.54 -14.67
C GLU A 100 7.44 21.46 -16.18
N GLU A 101 8.69 21.45 -16.64
CA GLU A 101 9.02 21.46 -18.07
C GLU A 101 8.94 20.07 -18.72
N HIS A 102 9.40 19.02 -18.04
CA HIS A 102 9.57 17.67 -18.63
C HIS A 102 8.76 16.57 -17.95
N GLY A 103 8.07 16.89 -16.85
CA GLY A 103 7.29 15.92 -16.08
C GLY A 103 8.09 15.16 -15.03
N GLN A 104 7.35 14.52 -14.12
CA GLN A 104 7.91 13.90 -12.92
C GLN A 104 8.73 12.63 -13.21
N ASP A 105 8.38 11.88 -14.25
CA ASP A 105 9.12 10.66 -14.63
C ASP A 105 10.52 11.02 -15.15
N ALA A 106 10.63 12.02 -16.03
CA ALA A 106 11.90 12.53 -16.54
C ALA A 106 12.79 13.09 -15.41
N ALA A 107 12.20 13.84 -14.47
CA ALA A 107 12.91 14.33 -13.29
C ALA A 107 13.39 13.19 -12.38
N THR A 108 12.62 12.11 -12.26
CA THR A 108 12.99 10.93 -11.48
C THR A 108 14.15 10.17 -12.09
N GLU A 109 14.20 10.06 -13.42
CA GLU A 109 15.33 9.45 -14.14
C GLU A 109 16.61 10.28 -13.99
N ARG A 110 16.49 11.62 -14.06
CA ARG A 110 17.63 12.54 -14.01
C ARG A 110 18.19 12.76 -12.61
N PHE A 111 17.33 13.08 -11.64
CA PHE A 111 17.75 13.49 -10.28
C PHE A 111 17.54 12.41 -9.23
N GLY A 112 16.75 11.38 -9.54
CA GLY A 112 16.39 10.32 -8.61
C GLY A 112 15.15 10.62 -7.78
N ALA A 113 14.42 9.56 -7.44
CA ALA A 113 13.13 9.64 -6.74
C ALA A 113 13.19 10.36 -5.38
N GLN A 114 14.30 10.24 -4.64
CA GLN A 114 14.44 10.93 -3.35
C GLN A 114 14.59 12.44 -3.52
N ALA A 115 15.35 12.90 -4.52
CA ALA A 115 15.53 14.31 -4.81
C ALA A 115 14.21 14.95 -5.25
N VAL A 116 13.47 14.30 -6.16
CA VAL A 116 12.12 14.72 -6.59
C VAL A 116 11.16 14.81 -5.40
N THR A 117 11.10 13.77 -4.58
CA THR A 117 10.22 13.76 -3.39
C THR A 117 10.56 14.88 -2.42
N ARG A 118 11.86 15.12 -2.18
CA ARG A 118 12.33 16.19 -1.28
C ARG A 118 12.03 17.57 -1.87
N ALA A 119 12.22 17.77 -3.16
CA ALA A 119 11.93 19.03 -3.85
C ALA A 119 10.44 19.36 -3.79
N LEU A 120 9.56 18.40 -4.07
CA LEU A 120 8.10 18.55 -3.95
C LEU A 120 7.67 18.86 -2.50
N ALA A 121 8.25 18.16 -1.52
CA ALA A 121 7.96 18.40 -0.11
C ALA A 121 8.40 19.80 0.38
N LEU A 122 9.47 20.36 -0.20
CA LEU A 122 9.94 21.72 0.09
C LEU A 122 9.13 22.78 -0.68
N GLY A 123 8.81 22.52 -1.95
CA GLY A 123 8.01 23.40 -2.81
C GLY A 123 6.56 23.55 -2.32
N GLY A 124 5.94 22.47 -1.85
CA GLY A 124 4.58 22.51 -1.30
C GLY A 124 4.45 23.22 0.06
N ARG A 125 5.57 23.53 0.73
CA ARG A 125 5.60 24.24 2.02
C ARG A 125 5.83 25.75 1.89
N HIS A 126 6.16 26.26 0.71
CA HIS A 126 6.43 27.69 0.49
C HIS A 126 5.39 28.33 -0.42
N PRO A 127 4.55 29.27 0.07
CA PRO A 127 3.67 30.07 -0.79
C PRO A 127 4.42 31.10 -1.67
N SER A 128 5.74 31.21 -1.57
CA SER A 128 6.53 32.29 -2.20
C SER A 128 7.28 31.92 -3.48
N THR A 129 7.24 30.67 -3.96
CA THR A 129 7.94 30.28 -5.21
C THR A 129 7.18 30.61 -6.50
N LYS A 130 5.93 31.08 -6.42
CA LYS A 130 5.20 31.60 -7.59
C LYS A 130 5.74 32.94 -8.12
N GLN A 131 6.69 33.60 -7.44
CA GLN A 131 7.15 34.94 -7.82
C GLN A 131 8.47 34.99 -8.62
N LEU A 132 9.17 33.87 -8.83
CA LEU A 132 10.44 33.85 -9.59
C LEU A 132 10.27 33.63 -11.10
N ALA A 133 9.04 33.48 -11.58
CA ALA A 133 8.71 33.39 -13.00
C ALA A 133 8.12 34.70 -13.58
N ALA A 134 8.47 35.85 -12.99
CA ALA A 134 8.19 37.15 -13.62
C ALA A 134 9.41 37.55 -14.48
N PRO A 135 9.26 37.78 -15.79
CA PRO A 135 10.35 38.33 -16.59
C PRO A 135 10.74 39.71 -16.04
N PRO A 136 12.02 40.12 -16.15
CA PRO A 136 12.48 41.42 -15.68
C PRO A 136 11.65 42.52 -16.36
N ALA A 137 11.04 43.38 -15.55
CA ALA A 137 10.36 44.57 -16.04
C ALA A 137 11.38 45.43 -16.79
N GLU A 138 11.06 45.79 -18.03
CA GLU A 138 11.87 46.70 -18.83
C GLU A 138 12.02 48.05 -18.09
N PRO A 139 13.20 48.68 -18.14
CA PRO A 139 13.42 49.96 -17.50
C PRO A 139 12.53 51.04 -18.13
N TYR A 140 11.79 51.72 -17.26
CA TYR A 140 10.93 52.86 -17.57
C TYR A 140 11.80 54.04 -18.04
N ASP A 141 11.57 54.54 -19.25
CA ASP A 141 12.22 55.73 -19.81
C ASP A 141 11.46 56.98 -19.34
N GLU A 142 12.02 57.69 -18.35
CA GLU A 142 11.53 59.02 -17.94
C GLU A 142 12.09 60.08 -18.89
N GLY A 143 11.36 60.34 -19.98
CA GLY A 143 11.75 61.35 -20.96
C GLY A 143 10.58 61.92 -21.74
N ASP A 144 9.66 62.64 -21.09
CA ASP A 144 8.98 63.77 -21.72
C ASP A 144 8.21 64.63 -20.69
N LEU A 145 8.89 65.66 -20.20
CA LEU A 145 8.27 66.85 -19.62
C LEU A 145 8.98 68.08 -20.20
N THR A 146 8.47 68.56 -21.33
CA THR A 146 8.52 69.97 -21.73
C THR A 146 7.23 70.35 -22.45
#